data_AF-A0A7C9JIQ8-F1
#
_entry.id   AF-A0A7C9JIQ8-F1
#
_cell.length_a   1.000
_cell.length_b   1.000
_cell.length_c   1.000
_cell.angle_alpha   90.00
_cell.angle_beta   90.00
_cell.angle_gamma   90.00
#
_symmetry.space_group_name_H-M   'P 1'
#
loop_
_entity.id
_entity.type
_entity.pdbx_description
1 polymer ?
#
loop_
_entity_poly.entity_id
_entity_poly.type
_entity_poly.pdbx_seq_one_letter_code
_entity_poly.pdbx_strand_id
1 'polypeptide(L)'
;MIDHQELYPGFIHLPGDETPDPFRPFTGADAQRPWLLDFHWPRGLTPMAFSLAEDFSLTSQLAAEGLPLATGRGFAQRAVGTHLYFSEIKVADAGEIEARSRRSARAVAAFTADFAGNWGRRLAELRRSLAYFEASGLQGATIAELGTRLREARAFHRRAWAIHFEVMYPLLLHCLDFQRLCDDLGLGREQVVTYLQGYDNKILETDRRLWDLARDARRAGLAGLFARTEPHRLGVELRRAGGAAATWLSRLDDFLDTWGHRTEGTSDVNLATWHEDPLPVLGTIKTFLLKPEGFDLSAAQRRAAADREEAVELARRRLTRARRLDFDAALASCRQANFVWWNDEHNFWIDLRVAVPMREACLAVGDALGTDRRDDPLYLFWPELVDVVEGRTAWRDMAVIVEARRVHYQRWLDRRPRMPKALGTTPEKADDPVIQEIFGVREGLLHAAAGSAGSRVLAGLSASPGVVRGTAHVLHDADELHRIAPGEILVCEATSPNWTPAFGKIAACVTDLGGILSHSAIVSREYGVACVVGVGVATQVIRSGDLIEVDGDRGHVRILRGAAR
;
A
#
# COMPACT_ATOMS: atom_id res chain seq x y z
N MET A 1 9.37 11.21 25.22
CA MET A 1 8.88 12.23 24.28
C MET A 1 9.76 12.18 23.04
N ILE A 2 9.17 12.09 21.84
CA ILE A 2 9.93 12.29 20.60
C ILE A 2 10.28 13.77 20.58
N ASP A 3 11.58 14.10 20.53
CA ASP A 3 12.02 15.48 20.39
C ASP A 3 11.44 16.07 19.09
N HIS A 4 10.60 17.09 19.24
CA HIS A 4 9.76 17.67 18.18
C HIS A 4 10.58 18.49 17.16
N GLN A 5 11.90 18.59 17.36
CA GLN A 5 12.78 19.52 16.65
C GLN A 5 13.68 18.89 15.58
N GLU A 6 13.70 17.56 15.41
CA GLU A 6 14.58 16.90 14.44
C GLU A 6 13.85 16.56 13.12
N LEU A 7 13.34 17.55 12.38
CA LEU A 7 13.09 17.37 10.94
C LEU A 7 14.41 17.34 10.17
N TYR A 8 14.33 17.24 8.85
CA TYR A 8 15.49 17.39 7.98
C TYR A 8 16.26 18.71 8.22
N PRO A 9 17.61 18.66 8.19
CA PRO A 9 18.43 19.87 8.14
C PRO A 9 17.96 20.81 7.02
N GLY A 10 17.76 22.09 7.36
CA GLY A 10 17.32 23.11 6.41
C GLY A 10 15.88 22.93 5.90
N PHE A 11 15.02 22.20 6.62
CA PHE A 11 13.60 22.14 6.28
C PHE A 11 12.98 23.55 6.29
N ILE A 12 12.37 23.92 5.16
CA ILE A 12 11.56 25.12 5.03
C ILE A 12 10.13 24.64 4.76
N HIS A 13 9.19 25.05 5.62
CA HIS A 13 7.78 24.75 5.38
C HIS A 13 7.35 25.45 4.09
N LEU A 14 6.91 24.67 3.11
CA LEU A 14 6.39 25.20 1.85
C LEU A 14 5.04 25.87 2.14
N PRO A 15 4.77 27.08 1.60
CA PRO A 15 3.42 27.62 1.62
C PRO A 15 2.54 26.67 0.81
N GLY A 16 1.78 25.83 1.49
CA GLY A 16 0.87 24.87 0.88
C GLY A 16 -0.40 25.55 0.36
N ASP A 17 -1.15 24.82 -0.46
CA ASP A 17 -2.50 25.25 -0.87
C ASP A 17 -3.44 25.34 0.34
N GLU A 18 -4.37 26.30 0.31
CA GLU A 18 -5.36 26.46 1.37
C GLU A 18 -6.22 25.20 1.49
N THR A 19 -6.03 24.49 2.60
CA THR A 19 -6.79 23.31 2.99
C THR A 19 -7.28 23.47 4.42
N PRO A 20 -8.37 22.77 4.81
CA PRO A 20 -8.83 22.76 6.20
C PRO A 20 -7.73 22.42 7.20
N ASP A 21 -6.80 21.53 6.85
CA ASP A 21 -5.70 21.13 7.73
C ASP A 21 -4.43 20.78 6.93
N PRO A 22 -3.53 21.75 6.69
CA PRO A 22 -2.40 21.57 5.79
C PRO A 22 -1.33 20.63 6.35
N PHE A 23 -0.59 20.00 5.44
CA PHE A 23 0.59 19.22 5.77
C PHE A 23 1.63 20.10 6.48
N ARG A 24 2.14 19.67 7.64
CA ARG A 24 3.19 20.40 8.37
C ARG A 24 3.88 19.50 9.40
N PRO A 25 4.96 19.96 10.04
CA PRO A 25 5.55 19.23 11.16
C PRO A 25 4.59 19.07 12.33
N PHE A 26 4.72 17.97 13.06
CA PHE A 26 4.00 17.75 14.30
C PHE A 26 4.46 18.74 15.38
N THR A 27 3.52 19.40 16.03
CA THR A 27 3.75 20.34 17.13
C THR A 27 2.96 19.93 18.37
N GLY A 28 3.29 20.51 19.54
CA GLY A 28 2.52 20.25 20.77
C GLY A 28 1.03 20.58 20.66
N ALA A 29 0.63 21.51 19.79
CA ALA A 29 -0.78 21.82 19.54
C ALA A 29 -1.54 20.68 18.85
N ASP A 30 -0.85 19.85 18.06
CA ASP A 30 -1.47 18.72 17.37
C ASP A 30 -1.88 17.61 18.36
N ALA A 31 -1.25 17.55 19.53
CA ALA A 31 -1.51 16.53 20.54
C ALA A 31 -2.93 16.57 21.13
N GLN A 32 -3.76 17.55 20.77
CA GLN A 32 -5.18 17.65 21.17
C GLN A 32 -6.07 16.57 20.55
N ARG A 33 -5.63 15.93 19.48
CA ARG A 33 -6.36 14.84 18.80
C ARG A 33 -5.41 13.66 18.52
N PRO A 34 -5.92 12.47 18.18
CA PRO A 34 -5.08 11.31 17.90
C PRO A 34 -4.33 11.43 16.58
N TRP A 35 -3.11 10.91 16.55
CA TRP A 35 -2.30 10.83 15.34
C TRP A 35 -1.68 9.45 15.25
N LEU A 36 -1.79 8.78 14.11
CA LEU A 36 -1.36 7.40 13.95
C LEU A 36 -0.22 7.31 12.95
N LEU A 37 0.77 6.49 13.27
CA LEU A 37 1.95 6.32 12.44
C LEU A 37 1.54 5.73 11.09
N ASP A 38 1.88 6.44 10.02
CA ASP A 38 1.53 6.05 8.66
C ASP A 38 2.37 4.84 8.21
N PHE A 39 1.69 3.85 7.64
CA PHE A 39 2.29 2.58 7.22
C PHE A 39 2.59 2.54 5.72
N HIS A 40 2.08 3.49 4.92
CA HIS A 40 2.33 3.50 3.48
C HIS A 40 3.81 3.77 3.17
N TRP A 41 4.52 4.46 4.07
CA TRP A 41 5.95 4.77 3.95
C TRP A 41 6.74 4.25 5.16
N PRO A 42 6.89 2.92 5.32
CA PRO A 42 7.56 2.35 6.47
C PRO A 42 9.05 2.73 6.51
N ARG A 43 9.65 3.05 5.36
CA ARG A 43 11.05 3.50 5.25
C ARG A 43 11.24 4.98 5.63
N GLY A 44 10.15 5.73 5.75
CA GLY A 44 10.16 7.18 5.82
C GLY A 44 10.39 7.82 4.46
N LEU A 45 10.20 9.12 4.39
CA LEU A 45 10.20 9.93 3.18
C LEU A 45 11.52 10.68 3.01
N THR A 46 12.05 10.69 1.80
CA THR A 46 13.10 11.64 1.40
C THR A 46 12.54 13.08 1.31
N PRO A 47 13.38 14.12 1.34
CA PRO A 47 12.96 15.51 1.14
C PRO A 47 12.08 15.74 -0.10
N MET A 48 12.38 15.10 -1.23
CA MET A 48 11.50 15.17 -2.41
C MET A 48 10.14 14.52 -2.15
N ALA A 49 10.14 13.36 -1.48
CA ALA A 49 8.91 12.63 -1.18
C ALA A 49 7.97 13.38 -0.20
N PHE A 50 8.51 14.25 0.66
CA PHE A 50 7.70 15.16 1.49
C PHE A 50 6.79 16.06 0.65
N SER A 51 7.29 16.59 -0.46
CA SER A 51 6.51 17.44 -1.38
C SER A 51 5.42 16.66 -2.13
N LEU A 52 5.58 15.34 -2.26
CA LEU A 52 4.59 14.44 -2.85
C LEU A 52 3.54 14.00 -1.81
N ALA A 53 3.95 13.74 -0.57
CA ALA A 53 3.01 13.41 0.50
C ALA A 53 2.03 14.56 0.80
N GLU A 54 2.45 15.80 0.59
CA GLU A 54 1.55 16.96 0.61
C GLU A 54 0.38 16.79 -0.38
N ASP A 55 0.64 16.37 -1.62
CA ASP A 55 -0.41 16.13 -2.62
C ASP A 55 -1.39 15.04 -2.16
N PHE A 56 -0.92 14.01 -1.46
CA PHE A 56 -1.74 12.92 -0.92
C PHE A 56 -2.77 13.44 0.11
N SER A 57 -2.32 14.19 1.13
CA SER A 57 -3.24 14.75 2.13
C SER A 57 -4.14 15.84 1.53
N LEU A 58 -3.61 16.68 0.64
CA LEU A 58 -4.37 17.72 -0.05
C LEU A 58 -5.53 17.15 -0.87
N THR A 59 -5.24 16.18 -1.73
CA THR A 59 -6.24 15.60 -2.62
C THR A 59 -7.29 14.78 -1.88
N SER A 60 -6.90 14.14 -0.78
CA SER A 60 -7.84 13.52 0.17
C SER A 60 -8.84 14.54 0.72
N GLN A 61 -8.38 15.72 1.15
CA GLN A 61 -9.25 16.76 1.69
C GLN A 61 -10.17 17.36 0.62
N LEU A 62 -9.63 17.65 -0.56
CA LEU A 62 -10.42 18.18 -1.68
C LEU A 62 -11.49 17.21 -2.15
N ALA A 63 -11.16 15.92 -2.27
CA ALA A 63 -12.13 14.89 -2.63
C ALA A 63 -13.23 14.76 -1.58
N ALA A 64 -12.90 14.85 -0.30
CA ALA A 64 -13.86 14.80 0.80
C ALA A 64 -14.76 16.04 0.88
N GLU A 65 -14.41 17.17 0.26
CA GLU A 65 -15.32 18.31 0.12
C GLU A 65 -16.16 18.22 -1.16
N GLY A 66 -15.58 17.78 -2.28
CA GLY A 66 -16.28 17.61 -3.55
C GLY A 66 -17.32 16.49 -3.52
N LEU A 67 -17.00 15.39 -2.84
CA LEU A 67 -17.92 14.33 -2.46
C LEU A 67 -17.93 14.26 -0.92
N PRO A 68 -18.84 14.99 -0.25
CA PRO A 68 -18.83 15.09 1.20
C PRO A 68 -18.75 13.73 1.89
N LEU A 69 -17.73 13.47 2.70
CA LEU A 69 -17.85 12.44 3.74
C LEU A 69 -18.72 13.02 4.85
N ALA A 70 -19.73 12.28 5.32
CA ALA A 70 -20.72 12.84 6.25
C ALA A 70 -20.07 13.32 7.56
N THR A 71 -19.11 12.57 8.06
CA THR A 71 -18.45 12.75 9.36
C THR A 71 -17.04 13.34 9.27
N GLY A 72 -16.51 13.53 8.06
CA GLY A 72 -15.11 13.89 7.87
C GLY A 72 -14.84 14.80 6.67
N ARG A 73 -13.64 15.37 6.64
CA ARG A 73 -13.08 16.18 5.56
C ARG A 73 -11.79 15.56 5.00
N GLY A 74 -11.72 14.23 5.00
CA GLY A 74 -10.49 13.49 4.68
C GLY A 74 -9.55 13.41 5.89
N PHE A 75 -8.24 13.41 5.62
CA PHE A 75 -7.23 13.32 6.66
C PHE A 75 -6.10 14.33 6.47
N ALA A 76 -5.50 14.70 7.59
CA ALA A 76 -4.30 15.52 7.66
C ALA A 76 -3.09 14.62 7.96
N GLN A 77 -1.91 15.06 7.54
CA GLN A 77 -0.63 14.42 7.90
C GLN A 77 0.29 15.38 8.63
N ARG A 78 1.12 14.81 9.51
CA ARG A 78 2.18 15.49 10.24
C ARG A 78 3.48 14.76 10.13
N ALA A 79 4.54 15.50 9.86
CA ALA A 79 5.88 14.96 9.83
C ALA A 79 6.47 14.86 11.24
N VAL A 80 7.10 13.72 11.52
CA VAL A 80 7.91 13.44 12.71
C VAL A 80 9.20 12.79 12.24
N GLY A 81 10.27 13.59 12.17
CA GLY A 81 11.50 13.15 11.50
C GLY A 81 11.28 12.99 10.00
N THR A 82 11.52 11.78 9.49
CA THR A 82 11.24 11.40 8.10
C THR A 82 9.91 10.66 7.94
N HIS A 83 9.19 10.38 9.02
CA HIS A 83 7.96 9.59 9.00
C HIS A 83 6.73 10.46 9.15
N LEU A 84 5.60 9.94 8.69
CA LEU A 84 4.32 10.65 8.78
C LEU A 84 3.43 10.03 9.85
N TYR A 85 2.66 10.89 10.50
CA TYR A 85 1.49 10.51 11.27
C TYR A 85 0.26 11.13 10.62
N PHE A 86 -0.83 10.39 10.52
CA PHE A 86 -2.09 10.91 9.98
C PHE A 86 -3.16 11.03 11.07
N SER A 87 -4.16 11.89 10.82
CA SER A 87 -5.36 12.04 11.63
C SER A 87 -6.55 12.37 10.75
N GLU A 88 -7.72 11.85 11.09
CA GLU A 88 -8.98 12.30 10.48
C GLU A 88 -9.24 13.78 10.79
N ILE A 89 -9.92 14.46 9.86
CA ILE A 89 -10.43 15.82 10.03
C ILE A 89 -11.94 15.71 10.24
N LYS A 90 -12.37 15.79 11.50
CA LYS A 90 -13.77 15.54 11.90
C LYS A 90 -14.70 16.70 11.55
N VAL A 91 -15.95 16.35 11.23
CA VAL A 91 -17.09 17.28 11.24
C VAL A 91 -17.93 16.97 12.47
N ALA A 92 -18.05 17.94 13.39
CA ALA A 92 -18.75 17.74 14.67
C ALA A 92 -20.19 18.29 14.69
N ASP A 93 -20.51 19.24 13.81
CA ASP A 93 -21.84 19.85 13.79
C ASP A 93 -22.89 18.90 13.19
N ALA A 94 -23.92 18.57 13.97
CA ALA A 94 -24.95 17.60 13.56
C ALA A 94 -25.74 18.05 12.32
N GLY A 95 -26.01 19.36 12.21
CA GLY A 95 -26.72 19.93 11.04
C GLY A 95 -25.87 19.83 9.77
N GLU A 96 -24.56 20.07 9.89
CA GLU A 96 -23.61 19.88 8.82
C GLU A 96 -23.51 18.40 8.41
N ILE A 97 -23.38 17.48 9.37
CA ILE A 97 -23.32 16.03 9.09
C ILE A 97 -24.55 15.58 8.31
N GLU A 98 -25.75 16.00 8.72
CA GLU A 98 -27.00 15.66 8.06
C GLU A 98 -27.06 16.23 6.62
N ALA A 99 -26.65 17.49 6.45
CA ALA A 99 -26.59 18.14 5.15
C ALA A 99 -25.55 17.47 4.22
N ARG A 100 -24.38 17.11 4.73
CA ARG A 100 -23.33 16.37 4.02
C ARG A 100 -23.85 15.00 3.60
N SER A 101 -24.39 14.21 4.52
CA SER A 101 -24.97 12.88 4.27
C SER A 101 -25.97 12.86 3.11
N ARG A 102 -26.91 13.82 3.05
CA ARG A 102 -27.86 13.96 1.93
C ARG A 102 -27.21 14.25 0.59
N ARG A 103 -26.09 15.00 0.56
CA ARG A 103 -25.33 15.26 -0.67
C ARG A 103 -24.58 14.01 -1.09
N SER A 104 -23.91 13.34 -0.15
CA SER A 104 -23.15 12.11 -0.39
C SER A 104 -24.03 11.01 -0.98
N ALA A 105 -25.19 10.73 -0.37
CA ALA A 105 -26.07 9.66 -0.82
C ALA A 105 -26.47 9.78 -2.30
N ARG A 106 -26.83 10.99 -2.75
CA ARG A 106 -27.18 11.25 -4.15
C ARG A 106 -25.98 11.13 -5.09
N ALA A 107 -24.85 11.67 -4.68
CA ALA A 107 -23.64 11.66 -5.49
C ALA A 107 -23.04 10.25 -5.63
N VAL A 108 -23.03 9.46 -4.54
CA VAL A 108 -22.59 8.05 -4.55
C VAL A 108 -23.49 7.22 -5.47
N ALA A 109 -24.82 7.35 -5.36
CA ALA A 109 -25.75 6.62 -6.23
C ALA A 109 -25.55 6.94 -7.72
N ALA A 110 -25.35 8.22 -8.07
CA ALA A 110 -25.07 8.62 -9.44
C ALA A 110 -23.69 8.11 -9.93
N PHE A 111 -22.69 8.13 -9.05
CA PHE A 111 -21.33 7.66 -9.36
C PHE A 111 -21.30 6.16 -9.65
N THR A 112 -21.92 5.35 -8.78
CA THR A 112 -21.90 3.88 -8.90
C THR A 112 -22.74 3.37 -10.06
N ALA A 113 -23.82 4.09 -10.43
CA ALA A 113 -24.66 3.75 -11.58
C ALA A 113 -23.91 3.83 -12.94
N ASP A 114 -22.98 4.78 -13.11
CA ASP A 114 -22.07 4.88 -14.28
C ASP A 114 -20.62 4.58 -13.89
N PHE A 115 -20.37 3.60 -13.00
CA PHE A 115 -19.01 3.34 -12.55
C PHE A 115 -18.04 3.02 -13.71
N ALA A 116 -18.47 2.21 -14.68
CA ALA A 116 -17.65 1.86 -15.84
C ALA A 116 -17.25 3.09 -16.68
N GLY A 117 -18.16 4.05 -16.89
CA GLY A 117 -17.83 5.31 -17.57
C GLY A 117 -16.95 6.21 -16.71
N ASN A 118 -17.27 6.36 -15.43
CA ASN A 118 -16.53 7.19 -14.47
C ASN A 118 -15.09 6.75 -14.30
N TRP A 119 -14.85 5.44 -14.12
CA TRP A 119 -13.52 4.87 -14.04
C TRP A 119 -12.84 4.84 -15.41
N GLY A 120 -13.54 4.41 -16.47
CA GLY A 120 -12.98 4.31 -17.81
C GLY A 120 -12.37 5.62 -18.33
N ARG A 121 -13.02 6.76 -18.07
CA ARG A 121 -12.47 8.09 -18.43
C ARG A 121 -11.18 8.43 -17.67
N ARG A 122 -11.16 8.18 -16.35
CA ARG A 122 -10.00 8.42 -15.47
C ARG A 122 -8.84 7.48 -15.79
N LEU A 123 -9.15 6.21 -16.04
CA LEU A 123 -8.16 5.22 -16.47
C LEU A 123 -7.54 5.61 -17.82
N ALA A 124 -8.35 6.10 -18.77
CA ALA A 124 -7.82 6.58 -20.05
C ALA A 124 -6.89 7.81 -19.88
N GLU A 125 -7.21 8.70 -18.93
CA GLU A 125 -6.34 9.82 -18.55
C GLU A 125 -5.01 9.33 -17.98
N LEU A 126 -5.04 8.47 -16.95
CA LEU A 126 -3.84 7.88 -16.33
C LEU A 126 -2.96 7.18 -17.36
N ARG A 127 -3.56 6.35 -18.23
CA ARG A 127 -2.83 5.60 -19.26
C ARG A 127 -2.13 6.52 -20.26
N ARG A 128 -2.77 7.62 -20.69
CA ARG A 128 -2.14 8.58 -21.60
C ARG A 128 -0.95 9.28 -20.93
N SER A 129 -1.10 9.68 -19.67
CA SER A 129 -0.02 10.33 -18.92
C SER A 129 1.16 9.37 -18.69
N LEU A 130 0.90 8.15 -18.24
CA LEU A 130 1.95 7.15 -18.04
C LEU A 130 2.67 6.81 -19.36
N ALA A 131 1.93 6.58 -20.45
CA ALA A 131 2.52 6.34 -21.76
C ALA A 131 3.36 7.52 -22.26
N TYR A 132 2.99 8.76 -21.93
CA TYR A 132 3.81 9.94 -22.22
C TYR A 132 5.15 9.89 -21.49
N PHE A 133 5.17 9.54 -20.20
CA PHE A 133 6.44 9.42 -19.45
C PHE A 133 7.29 8.26 -19.98
N GLU A 134 6.69 7.09 -20.19
CA GLU A 134 7.38 5.88 -20.65
C GLU A 134 7.97 6.00 -22.05
N ALA A 135 7.28 6.70 -22.96
CA ALA A 135 7.79 6.93 -24.31
C ALA A 135 8.86 8.03 -24.38
N SER A 136 8.90 8.93 -23.40
CA SER A 136 9.80 10.08 -23.40
C SER A 136 11.07 9.77 -22.59
N GLY A 137 12.02 9.06 -23.20
CA GLY A 137 13.33 8.85 -22.59
C GLY A 137 14.00 10.17 -22.19
N LEU A 138 14.73 10.17 -21.07
CA LEU A 138 15.41 11.36 -20.52
C LEU A 138 16.91 11.41 -20.84
N GLN A 139 17.41 10.45 -21.62
CA GLN A 139 18.82 10.36 -21.95
C GLN A 139 19.26 11.57 -22.80
N GLY A 140 20.25 12.31 -22.29
CA GLY A 140 20.79 13.49 -22.98
C GLY A 140 19.90 14.73 -22.90
N ALA A 141 18.82 14.71 -22.10
CA ALA A 141 18.01 15.89 -21.85
C ALA A 141 18.82 17.00 -21.16
N THR A 142 18.58 18.24 -21.56
CA THR A 142 19.16 19.42 -20.93
C THR A 142 18.53 19.66 -19.54
N ILE A 143 19.25 20.36 -18.66
CA ILE A 143 18.73 20.74 -17.34
C ILE A 143 17.39 21.49 -17.43
N ALA A 144 17.20 22.33 -18.46
CA ALA A 144 15.94 23.04 -18.68
C ALA A 144 14.78 22.08 -19.02
N GLU A 145 15.01 21.10 -19.91
CA GLU A 145 14.02 20.07 -20.26
C GLU A 145 13.70 19.19 -19.04
N LEU A 146 14.69 18.84 -18.23
CA LEU A 146 14.50 18.11 -16.98
C LEU A 146 13.70 18.92 -15.95
N GLY A 147 13.90 20.23 -15.87
CA GLY A 147 13.07 21.12 -15.07
C GLY A 147 11.60 21.11 -15.52
N THR A 148 11.34 21.09 -16.83
CA THR A 148 9.98 20.91 -17.36
C THR A 148 9.41 19.55 -16.97
N ARG A 149 10.20 18.48 -17.14
CA ARG A 149 9.80 17.11 -16.78
C ARG A 149 9.43 16.98 -15.30
N LEU A 150 10.18 17.60 -14.39
CA LEU A 150 9.87 17.62 -12.95
C LEU A 150 8.49 18.23 -12.66
N ARG A 151 8.15 19.35 -13.32
CA ARG A 151 6.84 20.02 -13.13
C ARG A 151 5.70 19.18 -13.69
N GLU A 152 5.90 18.55 -14.84
CA GLU A 152 4.94 17.62 -15.43
C GLU A 152 4.72 16.40 -14.53
N ALA A 153 5.79 15.82 -13.98
CA ALA A 153 5.72 14.70 -13.05
C ALA A 153 4.96 15.06 -11.78
N ARG A 154 5.21 16.25 -11.19
CA ARG A 154 4.45 16.72 -10.01
C ARG A 154 2.98 16.94 -10.32
N ALA A 155 2.66 17.55 -11.47
CA ALA A 155 1.28 17.77 -11.88
C ALA A 155 0.54 16.44 -12.11
N PHE A 156 1.19 15.46 -12.73
CA PHE A 156 0.66 14.11 -12.88
C PHE A 156 0.44 13.44 -11.51
N HIS A 157 1.43 13.51 -10.62
CA HIS A 157 1.34 12.93 -9.28
C HIS A 157 0.10 13.42 -8.53
N ARG A 158 -0.06 14.74 -8.45
CA ARG A 158 -1.22 15.37 -7.81
C ARG A 158 -2.54 14.98 -8.47
N ARG A 159 -2.60 14.92 -9.81
CA ARG A 159 -3.82 14.54 -10.51
C ARG A 159 -4.18 13.07 -10.29
N ALA A 160 -3.21 12.18 -10.28
CA ALA A 160 -3.42 10.75 -10.04
C ALA A 160 -3.95 10.50 -8.62
N TRP A 161 -3.44 11.19 -7.60
CA TRP A 161 -3.99 11.12 -6.25
C TRP A 161 -5.38 11.74 -6.11
N ALA A 162 -5.68 12.82 -6.84
CA ALA A 162 -7.05 13.33 -6.92
C ALA A 162 -8.01 12.26 -7.49
N ILE A 163 -7.62 11.60 -8.59
CA ILE A 163 -8.38 10.48 -9.17
C ILE A 163 -8.57 9.35 -8.16
N HIS A 164 -7.51 9.00 -7.41
CA HIS A 164 -7.56 7.96 -6.38
C HIS A 164 -8.67 8.25 -5.36
N PHE A 165 -8.67 9.42 -4.70
CA PHE A 165 -9.68 9.73 -3.67
C PHE A 165 -11.08 10.02 -4.24
N GLU A 166 -11.17 10.63 -5.42
CA GLU A 166 -12.45 10.86 -6.12
C GLU A 166 -13.20 9.55 -6.42
N VAL A 167 -12.48 8.43 -6.61
CA VAL A 167 -13.06 7.11 -6.88
C VAL A 167 -13.15 6.26 -5.62
N MET A 168 -12.15 6.30 -4.75
CA MET A 168 -12.11 5.50 -3.53
C MET A 168 -13.26 5.86 -2.58
N TYR A 169 -13.49 7.14 -2.29
CA TYR A 169 -14.53 7.54 -1.34
C TYR A 169 -15.94 7.08 -1.72
N PRO A 170 -16.45 7.30 -2.95
CA PRO A 170 -17.78 6.82 -3.29
C PRO A 170 -17.89 5.30 -3.30
N LEU A 171 -16.85 4.59 -3.77
CA LEU A 171 -16.86 3.13 -3.78
C LEU A 171 -16.83 2.55 -2.36
N LEU A 172 -16.05 3.14 -1.47
CA LEU A 172 -15.95 2.68 -0.09
C LEU A 172 -17.25 2.94 0.67
N LEU A 173 -17.84 4.13 0.53
CA LEU A 173 -19.18 4.40 1.08
C LEU A 173 -20.22 3.41 0.57
N HIS A 174 -20.22 3.10 -0.73
CA HIS A 174 -21.14 2.14 -1.32
C HIS A 174 -20.95 0.72 -0.75
N CYS A 175 -19.70 0.27 -0.58
CA CYS A 175 -19.38 -1.01 0.03
C CYS A 175 -19.81 -1.07 1.50
N LEU A 176 -19.58 0.01 2.27
CA LEU A 176 -19.98 0.12 3.68
C LEU A 176 -21.51 0.11 3.84
N ASP A 177 -22.25 0.72 2.92
CA ASP A 177 -23.72 0.67 2.91
C ASP A 177 -24.22 -0.77 2.65
N PHE A 178 -23.57 -1.51 1.76
CA PHE A 178 -23.90 -2.92 1.52
C PHE A 178 -23.54 -3.82 2.71
N GLN A 179 -22.44 -3.53 3.41
CA GLN A 179 -22.09 -4.18 4.67
C GLN A 179 -23.17 -3.96 5.74
N ARG A 180 -23.65 -2.72 5.90
CA ARG A 180 -24.72 -2.39 6.84
C ARG A 180 -26.01 -3.14 6.50
N LEU A 181 -26.39 -3.18 5.21
CA LEU A 181 -27.52 -3.96 4.75
C LEU A 181 -27.37 -5.46 5.09
N CYS A 182 -26.18 -6.04 4.89
CA CYS A 182 -25.94 -7.45 5.20
C CYS A 182 -26.11 -7.75 6.70
N ASP A 183 -25.73 -6.84 7.59
CA ASP A 183 -26.00 -6.96 9.03
C ASP A 183 -27.50 -6.88 9.34
N ASP A 184 -28.21 -5.90 8.77
CA ASP A 184 -29.65 -5.74 8.97
C ASP A 184 -30.45 -6.97 8.50
N LEU A 185 -29.91 -7.66 7.49
CA LEU A 185 -30.44 -8.93 6.96
C LEU A 185 -30.01 -10.16 7.77
N GLY A 186 -29.13 -10.03 8.76
CA GLY A 186 -28.60 -11.13 9.58
C GLY A 186 -27.61 -12.05 8.84
N LEU A 187 -27.01 -11.55 7.77
CA LEU A 187 -26.00 -12.28 6.97
C LEU A 187 -24.59 -12.09 7.49
N GLY A 188 -24.30 -10.95 8.14
CA GLY A 188 -22.98 -10.56 8.61
C GLY A 188 -22.21 -9.73 7.57
N ARG A 189 -21.72 -8.56 7.97
CA ARG A 189 -20.95 -7.64 7.11
C ARG A 189 -19.67 -8.23 6.54
N GLU A 190 -19.03 -9.16 7.25
CA GLU A 190 -17.78 -9.79 6.84
C GLU A 190 -17.93 -10.63 5.56
N GLN A 191 -19.15 -11.11 5.28
CA GLN A 191 -19.46 -11.88 4.06
C GLN A 191 -19.39 -11.04 2.78
N VAL A 192 -19.44 -9.70 2.88
CA VAL A 192 -19.44 -8.82 1.69
C VAL A 192 -18.21 -9.03 0.82
N VAL A 193 -17.05 -9.29 1.41
CA VAL A 193 -15.84 -9.58 0.61
C VAL A 193 -16.03 -10.84 -0.21
N THR A 194 -16.56 -11.90 0.40
CA THR A 194 -16.84 -13.16 -0.29
C THR A 194 -17.85 -12.97 -1.42
N TYR A 195 -18.82 -12.08 -1.26
CA TYR A 195 -19.78 -11.76 -2.33
C TYR A 195 -19.17 -11.00 -3.51
N LEU A 196 -18.02 -10.35 -3.33
CA LEU A 196 -17.37 -9.46 -4.29
C LEU A 196 -15.99 -9.94 -4.77
N GLN A 197 -15.47 -11.06 -4.26
CA GLN A 197 -14.15 -11.63 -4.64
C GLN A 197 -14.17 -12.36 -5.99
N GLY A 198 -13.01 -12.83 -6.46
CA GLY A 198 -12.91 -13.77 -7.59
C GLY A 198 -13.15 -13.14 -8.97
N TYR A 199 -12.89 -11.84 -9.11
CA TYR A 199 -12.82 -11.14 -10.40
C TYR A 199 -11.37 -11.08 -10.89
N ASP A 200 -11.17 -10.81 -12.17
CA ASP A 200 -9.82 -10.64 -12.72
C ASP A 200 -9.37 -9.18 -12.65
N ASN A 201 -8.09 -8.95 -12.31
CA ASN A 201 -7.51 -7.62 -12.15
C ASN A 201 -6.03 -7.61 -12.56
N LYS A 202 -5.44 -6.41 -12.65
CA LYS A 202 -4.06 -6.21 -13.12
C LYS A 202 -2.98 -6.75 -12.18
N ILE A 203 -3.22 -6.77 -10.88
CA ILE A 203 -2.30 -7.37 -9.91
C ILE A 203 -2.24 -8.89 -10.14
N LEU A 204 -3.38 -9.57 -10.18
CA LEU A 204 -3.47 -10.99 -10.48
C LEU A 204 -2.92 -11.34 -11.86
N GLU A 205 -3.11 -10.47 -12.85
CA GLU A 205 -2.47 -10.63 -14.16
C GLU A 205 -0.95 -10.61 -14.03
N THR A 206 -0.37 -9.67 -13.28
CA THR A 206 1.07 -9.59 -13.02
C THR A 206 1.58 -10.89 -12.37
N ASP A 207 0.89 -11.38 -11.34
CA ASP A 207 1.28 -12.60 -10.62
C ASP A 207 1.26 -13.84 -11.52
N ARG A 208 0.28 -13.94 -12.42
CA ARG A 208 0.24 -15.03 -13.42
C ARG A 208 1.40 -14.95 -14.41
N ARG A 209 1.82 -13.75 -14.82
CA ARG A 209 3.00 -13.59 -15.69
C ARG A 209 4.30 -13.97 -14.97
N LEU A 210 4.45 -13.60 -13.71
CA LEU A 210 5.57 -14.04 -12.87
C LEU A 210 5.58 -15.56 -12.69
N TRP A 211 4.41 -16.17 -12.55
CA TRP A 211 4.25 -17.62 -12.49
C TRP A 211 4.64 -18.32 -13.79
N ASP A 212 4.26 -17.77 -14.95
CA ASP A 212 4.68 -18.30 -16.25
C ASP A 212 6.20 -18.22 -16.44
N LEU A 213 6.85 -17.15 -16.00
CA LEU A 213 8.32 -17.06 -15.98
C LEU A 213 8.96 -18.15 -15.11
N ALA A 214 8.37 -18.47 -13.95
CA ALA A 214 8.84 -19.57 -13.10
C ALA A 214 8.67 -20.94 -13.79
N ARG A 215 7.56 -21.17 -14.50
CA ARG A 215 7.36 -22.40 -15.29
C ARG A 215 8.35 -22.52 -16.43
N ASP A 216 8.64 -21.41 -17.10
CA ASP A 216 9.61 -21.37 -18.19
C ASP A 216 11.03 -21.63 -17.68
N ALA A 217 11.41 -21.08 -16.53
CA ALA A 217 12.68 -21.41 -15.86
C ALA A 217 12.78 -22.91 -15.54
N ARG A 218 11.68 -23.53 -15.06
CA ARG A 218 11.65 -24.98 -14.80
C ARG A 218 11.84 -25.79 -16.08
N ARG A 219 11.11 -25.47 -17.16
CA ARG A 219 11.24 -26.12 -18.48
C ARG A 219 12.63 -25.98 -19.08
N ALA A 220 13.29 -24.84 -18.83
CA ALA A 220 14.65 -24.55 -19.25
C ALA A 220 15.72 -25.25 -18.39
N GLY A 221 15.34 -26.03 -17.37
CA GLY A 221 16.29 -26.71 -16.48
C GLY A 221 17.00 -25.79 -15.47
N LEU A 222 16.50 -24.56 -15.27
CA LEU A 222 17.12 -23.56 -14.40
C LEU A 222 16.75 -23.74 -12.91
N ALA A 223 15.85 -24.67 -12.58
CA ALA A 223 15.35 -24.87 -11.23
C ALA A 223 16.46 -25.05 -10.18
N GLY A 224 17.48 -25.85 -10.49
CA GLY A 224 18.61 -26.07 -9.60
C GLY A 224 19.50 -24.84 -9.43
N LEU A 225 19.54 -23.92 -10.40
CA LEU A 225 20.28 -22.65 -10.30
C LEU A 225 19.54 -21.69 -9.38
N PHE A 226 18.23 -21.54 -9.57
CA PHE A 226 17.38 -20.75 -8.67
C PHE A 226 17.45 -21.23 -7.22
N ALA A 227 17.38 -22.55 -6.99
CA ALA A 227 17.40 -23.12 -5.65
C ALA A 227 18.69 -22.79 -4.88
N ARG A 228 19.86 -22.96 -5.51
CA ARG A 228 21.17 -22.80 -4.85
C ARG A 228 21.70 -21.36 -4.78
N THR A 229 21.06 -20.42 -5.47
CA THR A 229 21.57 -19.06 -5.64
C THR A 229 20.75 -18.08 -4.83
N GLU A 230 21.40 -17.25 -4.04
CA GLU A 230 20.73 -16.17 -3.31
C GLU A 230 20.11 -15.15 -4.28
N PRO A 231 18.92 -14.59 -3.98
CA PRO A 231 18.20 -13.72 -4.91
C PRO A 231 19.01 -12.55 -5.47
N HIS A 232 19.79 -11.86 -4.64
CA HIS A 232 20.66 -10.75 -5.05
C HIS A 232 21.79 -11.16 -6.01
N ARG A 233 22.08 -12.47 -6.14
CA ARG A 233 23.09 -13.00 -7.08
C ARG A 233 22.47 -13.61 -8.33
N LEU A 234 21.15 -13.85 -8.35
CA LEU A 234 20.49 -14.57 -9.45
C LEU A 234 20.74 -13.94 -10.81
N GLY A 235 20.60 -12.61 -10.94
CA GLY A 235 20.79 -11.94 -12.22
C GLY A 235 22.21 -12.13 -12.78
N VAL A 236 23.23 -12.06 -11.92
CA VAL A 236 24.64 -12.27 -12.31
C VAL A 236 24.90 -13.72 -12.70
N GLU A 237 24.42 -14.68 -11.90
CA GLU A 237 24.64 -16.11 -12.16
C GLU A 237 23.87 -16.61 -13.39
N LEU A 238 22.67 -16.09 -13.65
CA LEU A 238 21.89 -16.38 -14.87
C LEU A 238 22.62 -15.87 -16.13
N ARG A 239 23.16 -14.65 -16.09
CA ARG A 239 23.97 -14.10 -17.20
C ARG A 239 25.23 -14.92 -17.45
N ARG A 240 25.90 -15.38 -16.39
CA ARG A 240 27.08 -16.25 -16.49
C ARG A 240 26.76 -17.63 -17.06
N ALA A 241 25.61 -18.20 -16.71
CA ALA A 241 25.21 -19.53 -17.17
C ALA A 241 24.98 -19.60 -18.69
N GLY A 242 24.54 -18.51 -19.32
CA GLY A 242 24.32 -18.43 -20.77
C GLY A 242 23.29 -19.46 -21.28
N GLY A 243 23.29 -19.73 -22.59
CA GLY A 243 22.42 -20.73 -23.21
C GLY A 243 20.94 -20.53 -22.87
N ALA A 244 20.30 -21.55 -22.28
CA ALA A 244 18.89 -21.48 -21.87
C ALA A 244 18.61 -20.36 -20.84
N ALA A 245 19.59 -19.99 -20.01
CA ALA A 245 19.47 -18.87 -19.08
C ALA A 245 19.42 -17.52 -19.82
N ALA A 246 20.16 -17.37 -20.92
CA ALA A 246 20.12 -16.15 -21.74
C ALA A 246 18.76 -15.99 -22.44
N THR A 247 18.20 -17.07 -22.98
CA THR A 247 16.84 -17.06 -23.55
C THR A 247 15.78 -16.75 -22.50
N TRP A 248 15.93 -17.29 -21.29
CA TRP A 248 15.02 -17.00 -20.19
C TRP A 248 15.13 -15.53 -19.73
N LEU A 249 16.36 -14.98 -19.66
CA LEU A 249 16.58 -13.57 -19.34
C LEU A 249 15.91 -12.64 -20.36
N SER A 250 15.95 -12.96 -21.65
CA SER A 250 15.21 -12.17 -22.66
C SER A 250 13.70 -12.13 -22.39
N ARG A 251 13.11 -13.21 -21.88
CA ARG A 251 11.68 -13.21 -21.49
C ARG A 251 11.42 -12.42 -20.21
N LEU A 252 12.40 -12.41 -19.30
CA LEU A 252 12.35 -11.54 -18.13
C LEU A 252 12.41 -10.08 -18.55
N ASP A 253 13.26 -9.72 -19.52
CA ASP A 253 13.35 -8.37 -20.05
C ASP A 253 12.02 -7.95 -20.70
N ASP A 254 11.42 -8.80 -21.55
CA ASP A 254 10.08 -8.55 -22.13
C ASP A 254 9.00 -8.34 -21.06
N PHE A 255 9.08 -9.07 -19.94
CA PHE A 255 8.19 -8.90 -18.81
C PHE A 255 8.41 -7.56 -18.13
N LEU A 256 9.67 -7.19 -17.86
CA LEU A 256 10.01 -5.92 -17.22
C LEU A 256 9.57 -4.75 -18.09
N ASP A 257 9.75 -4.78 -19.42
CA ASP A 257 9.29 -3.72 -20.33
C ASP A 257 7.78 -3.45 -20.23
N THR A 258 6.98 -4.44 -19.85
CA THR A 258 5.52 -4.28 -19.70
C THR A 258 5.10 -3.98 -18.27
N TRP A 259 5.74 -4.62 -17.29
CA TRP A 259 5.28 -4.68 -15.89
C TRP A 259 6.22 -4.00 -14.91
N GLY A 260 7.39 -3.55 -15.38
CA GLY A 260 8.50 -3.09 -14.55
C GLY A 260 8.50 -1.60 -14.24
N HIS A 261 7.63 -0.81 -14.87
CA HIS A 261 7.40 0.61 -14.58
C HIS A 261 6.61 0.83 -13.28
N ARG A 262 7.04 0.18 -12.20
CA ARG A 262 6.42 0.20 -10.87
C ARG A 262 7.44 -0.04 -9.77
N THR A 263 7.07 0.29 -8.53
CA THR A 263 7.89 0.09 -7.33
C THR A 263 7.24 -0.88 -6.33
N GLU A 264 7.99 -1.28 -5.31
CA GLU A 264 7.55 -2.18 -4.23
C GLU A 264 6.69 -1.48 -3.16
N GLY A 265 6.64 -0.16 -3.14
CA GLY A 265 5.91 0.64 -2.15
C GLY A 265 4.91 1.62 -2.78
N THR A 266 3.99 2.13 -1.96
CA THR A 266 3.01 3.13 -2.41
C THR A 266 3.68 4.49 -2.54
N SER A 267 3.81 4.97 -3.78
CA SER A 267 4.23 6.34 -4.10
C SER A 267 5.53 6.79 -3.42
N ASP A 268 6.47 5.88 -3.19
CA ASP A 268 7.78 6.20 -2.64
C ASP A 268 8.78 6.45 -3.79
N VAL A 269 9.14 7.71 -3.98
CA VAL A 269 10.11 8.14 -5.00
C VAL A 269 11.53 7.58 -4.75
N ASN A 270 11.83 7.16 -3.52
CA ASN A 270 13.14 6.62 -3.15
C ASN A 270 13.31 5.16 -3.55
N LEU A 271 12.22 4.44 -3.84
CA LEU A 271 12.28 3.04 -4.25
C LEU A 271 12.65 2.91 -5.73
N ALA A 272 13.57 1.99 -6.01
CA ALA A 272 13.88 1.57 -7.36
C ALA A 272 12.66 0.90 -8.00
N THR A 273 12.46 1.17 -9.29
CA THR A 273 11.54 0.41 -10.12
C THR A 273 12.06 -1.01 -10.35
N TRP A 274 11.21 -1.94 -10.77
CA TRP A 274 11.66 -3.28 -11.17
C TRP A 274 12.61 -3.27 -12.37
N HIS A 275 12.58 -2.23 -13.20
CA HIS A 275 13.58 -2.01 -14.25
C HIS A 275 14.96 -1.67 -13.68
N GLU A 276 15.00 -0.81 -12.65
CA GLU A 276 16.25 -0.42 -11.99
C GLU A 276 16.83 -1.56 -11.15
N ASP A 277 15.98 -2.29 -10.42
CA ASP A 277 16.36 -3.44 -9.62
C ASP A 277 15.34 -4.58 -9.74
N PRO A 278 15.66 -5.65 -10.51
CA PRO A 278 14.77 -6.80 -10.67
C PRO A 278 14.81 -7.79 -9.49
N LEU A 279 15.50 -7.47 -8.39
CA LEU A 279 15.59 -8.33 -7.21
C LEU A 279 14.23 -8.81 -6.68
N PRO A 280 13.19 -7.97 -6.50
CA PRO A 280 11.89 -8.42 -6.01
C PRO A 280 11.23 -9.43 -6.96
N VAL A 281 11.34 -9.18 -8.27
CA VAL A 281 10.84 -10.04 -9.35
C VAL A 281 11.54 -11.40 -9.32
N LEU A 282 12.88 -11.42 -9.26
CA LEU A 282 13.67 -12.65 -9.20
C LEU A 282 13.41 -13.45 -7.91
N GLY A 283 13.22 -12.78 -6.78
CA GLY A 283 12.87 -13.39 -5.50
C GLY A 283 11.48 -14.06 -5.55
N THR A 284 10.51 -13.41 -6.18
CA THR A 284 9.17 -13.95 -6.40
C THR A 284 9.19 -15.18 -7.31
N ILE A 285 9.87 -15.08 -8.45
CA ILE A 285 10.04 -16.20 -9.39
C ILE A 285 10.72 -17.40 -8.70
N LYS A 286 11.77 -17.16 -7.91
CA LYS A 286 12.41 -18.20 -7.10
C LYS A 286 11.40 -18.88 -6.17
N THR A 287 10.59 -18.09 -5.46
CA THR A 287 9.56 -18.59 -4.53
C THR A 287 8.55 -19.49 -5.25
N PHE A 288 8.04 -19.04 -6.40
CA PHE A 288 7.13 -19.81 -7.24
C PHE A 288 7.75 -21.09 -7.78
N LEU A 289 9.01 -21.03 -8.20
CA LEU A 289 9.70 -22.18 -8.75
C LEU A 289 9.93 -23.29 -7.72
N LEU A 290 10.14 -22.92 -6.45
CA LEU A 290 10.34 -23.84 -5.32
C LEU A 290 9.03 -24.44 -4.77
N LYS A 291 7.86 -24.03 -5.27
CA LYS A 291 6.59 -24.64 -4.89
C LYS A 291 6.46 -26.07 -5.44
N PRO A 292 5.84 -26.99 -4.68
CA PRO A 292 5.53 -28.34 -5.17
C PRO A 292 4.75 -28.29 -6.49
N GLU A 293 4.94 -29.32 -7.32
CA GLU A 293 4.15 -29.48 -8.54
C GLU A 293 2.66 -29.62 -8.20
N GLY A 294 1.79 -28.88 -8.89
CA GLY A 294 0.33 -28.87 -8.68
C GLY A 294 -0.26 -27.56 -8.15
N PHE A 295 0.55 -26.60 -7.70
CA PHE A 295 0.06 -25.24 -7.41
C PHE A 295 -0.35 -24.54 -8.73
N ASP A 296 -1.59 -24.06 -8.80
CA ASP A 296 -2.15 -23.34 -9.94
C ASP A 296 -2.82 -22.05 -9.44
N LEU A 297 -2.19 -20.90 -9.69
CA LEU A 297 -2.73 -19.57 -9.38
C LEU A 297 -4.12 -19.36 -10.00
N SER A 298 -4.37 -19.91 -11.20
CA SER A 298 -5.69 -19.83 -11.84
C SER A 298 -6.73 -20.72 -11.15
N ALA A 299 -6.33 -21.76 -10.43
CA ALA A 299 -7.26 -22.58 -9.64
C ALA A 299 -7.77 -21.83 -8.41
N ALA A 300 -6.91 -21.06 -7.74
CA ALA A 300 -7.32 -20.23 -6.59
C ALA A 300 -8.40 -19.21 -6.99
N GLN A 301 -8.23 -18.53 -8.14
CA GLN A 301 -9.24 -17.61 -8.67
C GLN A 301 -10.57 -18.31 -9.01
N ARG A 302 -10.51 -19.48 -9.66
CA ARG A 302 -11.72 -20.27 -9.95
C ARG A 302 -12.44 -20.70 -8.67
N ARG A 303 -11.70 -21.07 -7.64
CA ARG A 303 -12.25 -21.41 -6.31
C ARG A 303 -12.90 -20.18 -5.67
N ALA A 304 -12.22 -19.03 -5.61
CA ALA A 304 -12.79 -17.80 -5.06
C ALA A 304 -14.10 -17.40 -5.76
N ALA A 305 -14.17 -17.58 -7.08
CA ALA A 305 -15.40 -17.34 -7.85
C ALA A 305 -16.51 -18.37 -7.53
N ALA A 306 -16.18 -19.64 -7.32
CA ALA A 306 -17.15 -20.66 -6.91
C ALA A 306 -17.68 -20.40 -5.49
N ASP A 307 -16.78 -20.11 -4.54
CA ASP A 307 -17.10 -19.80 -3.15
C ASP A 307 -18.02 -18.56 -3.06
N ARG A 308 -17.79 -17.57 -3.93
CA ARG A 308 -18.69 -16.40 -4.07
C ARG A 308 -20.10 -16.81 -4.46
N GLU A 309 -20.27 -17.61 -5.52
CA GLU A 309 -21.60 -18.00 -5.97
C GLU A 309 -22.32 -18.89 -4.94
N GLU A 310 -21.59 -19.77 -4.25
CA GLU A 310 -22.12 -20.58 -3.15
C GLU A 310 -22.59 -19.70 -1.98
N ALA A 311 -21.75 -18.76 -1.54
CA ALA A 311 -22.09 -17.84 -0.44
C ALA A 311 -23.32 -16.98 -0.77
N VAL A 312 -23.43 -16.50 -2.01
CA VAL A 312 -24.59 -15.74 -2.49
C VAL A 312 -25.86 -16.60 -2.47
N GLU A 313 -25.80 -17.84 -2.92
CA GLU A 313 -26.95 -18.75 -2.88
C GLU A 313 -27.35 -19.13 -1.45
N LEU A 314 -26.38 -19.34 -0.55
CA LEU A 314 -26.64 -19.58 0.86
C LEU A 314 -27.33 -18.38 1.51
N ALA A 315 -26.86 -17.15 1.24
CA ALA A 315 -27.49 -15.92 1.69
C ALA A 315 -28.95 -15.84 1.21
N ARG A 316 -29.19 -16.07 -0.09
CA ARG A 316 -30.54 -16.06 -0.69
C ARG A 316 -31.50 -17.04 -0.03
N ARG A 317 -31.03 -18.23 0.36
CA ARG A 317 -31.85 -19.25 1.04
C ARG A 317 -32.28 -18.85 2.45
N ARG A 318 -31.52 -17.98 3.12
CA ARG A 318 -31.81 -17.49 4.47
C ARG A 318 -32.79 -16.31 4.50
N LEU A 319 -33.08 -15.71 3.35
CA LEU A 319 -33.89 -14.49 3.26
C LEU A 319 -35.32 -14.76 2.77
N THR A 320 -36.25 -13.92 3.23
CA THR A 320 -37.60 -13.85 2.67
C THR A 320 -37.56 -13.25 1.26
N ARG A 321 -38.63 -13.43 0.47
CA ARG A 321 -38.69 -12.90 -0.91
C ARG A 321 -38.43 -11.39 -0.97
N ALA A 322 -39.01 -10.60 -0.06
CA ALA A 322 -38.82 -9.14 -0.04
C ALA A 322 -37.35 -8.79 0.27
N ARG A 323 -36.80 -9.33 1.36
CA ARG A 323 -35.40 -9.11 1.75
C ARG A 323 -34.39 -9.58 0.71
N ARG A 324 -34.72 -10.64 -0.02
CA ARG A 324 -33.91 -11.15 -1.12
C ARG A 324 -33.84 -10.15 -2.28
N LEU A 325 -34.92 -9.44 -2.59
CA LEU A 325 -34.90 -8.41 -3.64
C LEU A 325 -33.97 -7.25 -3.25
N ASP A 326 -34.02 -6.81 -1.99
CA ASP A 326 -33.13 -5.77 -1.48
C ASP A 326 -31.65 -6.21 -1.55
N PHE A 327 -31.37 -7.44 -1.11
CA PHE A 327 -30.03 -8.04 -1.19
C PHE A 327 -29.53 -8.16 -2.64
N ASP A 328 -30.35 -8.72 -3.54
CA ASP A 328 -29.97 -8.95 -4.94
C ASP A 328 -29.73 -7.61 -5.68
N ALA A 329 -30.53 -6.58 -5.39
CA ALA A 329 -30.34 -5.24 -5.94
C ALA A 329 -29.04 -4.59 -5.45
N ALA A 330 -28.77 -4.64 -4.14
CA ALA A 330 -27.55 -4.10 -3.56
C ALA A 330 -26.30 -4.85 -4.04
N LEU A 331 -26.35 -6.19 -4.08
CA LEU A 331 -25.28 -7.03 -4.61
C LEU A 331 -24.99 -6.72 -6.07
N ALA A 332 -26.03 -6.56 -6.92
CA ALA A 332 -25.84 -6.20 -8.32
C ALA A 332 -25.14 -4.84 -8.46
N SER A 333 -25.56 -3.85 -7.66
CA SER A 333 -24.93 -2.53 -7.65
C SER A 333 -23.47 -2.59 -7.19
N CYS A 334 -23.16 -3.33 -6.13
CA CYS A 334 -21.78 -3.50 -5.64
C CYS A 334 -20.90 -4.34 -6.58
N ARG A 335 -21.46 -5.31 -7.31
CA ARG A 335 -20.73 -6.03 -8.36
C ARG A 335 -20.40 -5.13 -9.55
N GLN A 336 -21.28 -4.18 -9.87
CA GLN A 336 -21.04 -3.17 -10.90
C GLN A 336 -19.98 -2.15 -10.45
N ALA A 337 -20.07 -1.66 -9.22
CA ALA A 337 -19.15 -0.70 -8.61
C ALA A 337 -18.29 -1.39 -7.53
N ASN A 338 -17.49 -2.36 -7.95
CA ASN A 338 -16.81 -3.27 -7.04
C ASN A 338 -15.55 -2.64 -6.44
N PHE A 339 -15.65 -2.18 -5.18
CA PHE A 339 -14.52 -1.64 -4.42
C PHE A 339 -13.39 -2.66 -4.27
N VAL A 340 -13.70 -3.92 -3.93
CA VAL A 340 -12.68 -4.97 -3.72
C VAL A 340 -11.86 -5.19 -4.98
N TRP A 341 -12.51 -5.25 -6.14
CA TRP A 341 -11.82 -5.34 -7.43
C TRP A 341 -11.04 -4.06 -7.78
N TRP A 342 -11.67 -2.89 -7.64
CA TRP A 342 -11.03 -1.61 -7.97
C TRP A 342 -9.85 -1.31 -7.04
N ASN A 343 -9.86 -1.85 -5.82
CA ASN A 343 -8.77 -1.73 -4.86
C ASN A 343 -7.45 -2.24 -5.46
N ASP A 344 -7.47 -3.32 -6.23
CA ASP A 344 -6.27 -3.82 -6.91
C ASP A 344 -5.97 -3.06 -8.20
N GLU A 345 -7.00 -2.62 -8.94
CA GLU A 345 -6.81 -1.84 -10.17
C GLU A 345 -6.12 -0.49 -9.89
N HIS A 346 -6.58 0.27 -8.91
CA HIS A 346 -5.97 1.56 -8.61
C HIS A 346 -4.55 1.40 -8.07
N ASN A 347 -4.29 0.35 -7.28
CA ASN A 347 -2.93 0.03 -6.82
C ASN A 347 -1.97 -0.13 -8.00
N PHE A 348 -2.40 -0.85 -9.04
CA PHE A 348 -1.61 -1.05 -10.25
C PHE A 348 -1.40 0.25 -11.03
N TRP A 349 -2.45 1.06 -11.24
CA TRP A 349 -2.38 2.22 -12.12
C TRP A 349 -1.89 3.52 -11.45
N ILE A 350 -1.99 3.60 -10.12
CA ILE A 350 -1.70 4.79 -9.33
C ILE A 350 -0.61 4.48 -8.33
N ASP A 351 -0.92 3.79 -7.23
CA ASP A 351 -0.08 3.72 -6.03
C ASP A 351 1.35 3.24 -6.33
N LEU A 352 1.51 2.23 -7.19
CA LEU A 352 2.81 1.63 -7.48
C LEU A 352 3.58 2.35 -8.59
N ARG A 353 2.96 3.31 -9.30
CA ARG A 353 3.51 3.94 -10.52
C ARG A 353 3.59 5.46 -10.46
N VAL A 354 2.78 6.10 -9.63
CA VAL A 354 2.60 7.56 -9.62
C VAL A 354 3.89 8.33 -9.29
N ALA A 355 4.77 7.73 -8.48
CA ALA A 355 6.06 8.34 -8.12
C ALA A 355 7.16 8.11 -9.18
N VAL A 356 6.98 7.18 -10.12
CA VAL A 356 8.02 6.78 -11.10
C VAL A 356 8.47 7.97 -11.97
N PRO A 357 7.56 8.77 -12.58
CA PRO A 357 7.99 9.93 -13.37
C PRO A 357 8.83 10.94 -12.58
N MET A 358 8.50 11.16 -11.29
CA MET A 358 9.27 12.07 -10.44
C MET A 358 10.65 11.51 -10.14
N ARG A 359 10.73 10.21 -9.85
CA ARG A 359 12.00 9.51 -9.61
C ARG A 359 12.90 9.60 -10.83
N GLU A 360 12.42 9.22 -12.01
CA GLU A 360 13.20 9.23 -13.25
C GLU A 360 13.72 10.64 -13.56
N ALA A 361 12.89 11.66 -13.38
CA ALA A 361 13.29 13.05 -13.55
C ALA A 361 14.40 13.46 -12.57
N CYS A 362 14.28 13.10 -11.28
CA CYS A 362 15.29 13.39 -10.28
C CYS A 362 16.63 12.68 -10.60
N LEU A 363 16.59 11.41 -10.98
CA LEU A 363 17.79 10.65 -11.34
C LEU A 363 18.47 11.22 -12.58
N ALA A 364 17.69 11.62 -13.59
CA ALA A 364 18.22 12.26 -14.79
C ALA A 364 18.84 13.63 -14.49
N VAL A 365 18.30 14.39 -13.53
CA VAL A 365 18.94 15.62 -13.03
C VAL A 365 20.28 15.28 -12.36
N GLY A 366 20.36 14.19 -11.58
CA GLY A 366 21.59 13.72 -10.97
C GLY A 366 22.67 13.42 -12.02
N ASP A 367 22.28 12.66 -13.05
CA ASP A 367 23.15 12.34 -14.19
C ASP A 367 23.63 13.61 -14.92
N ALA A 368 22.72 14.55 -15.20
CA ALA A 368 23.03 15.78 -15.94
C ALA A 368 23.92 16.77 -15.16
N LEU A 369 23.79 16.80 -13.83
CA LEU A 369 24.62 17.63 -12.96
C LEU A 369 25.96 16.97 -12.58
N GLY A 370 26.11 15.66 -12.83
CA GLY A 370 27.30 14.90 -12.42
C GLY A 370 27.43 14.82 -10.91
N THR A 371 26.34 14.51 -10.21
CA THR A 371 26.31 14.39 -8.74
C THR A 371 27.13 13.19 -8.26
N ASP A 372 27.56 13.19 -6.99
CA ASP A 372 28.35 12.10 -6.41
C ASP A 372 27.58 10.77 -6.43
N ARG A 373 26.27 10.83 -6.15
CA ARG A 373 25.33 9.73 -6.35
C ARG A 373 24.17 10.20 -7.20
N ARG A 374 23.73 9.32 -8.11
CA ARG A 374 22.63 9.59 -9.04
C ARG A 374 21.31 9.97 -8.34
N ASP A 375 21.08 9.44 -7.14
CA ASP A 375 19.89 9.66 -6.32
C ASP A 375 19.96 10.90 -5.42
N ASP A 376 21.08 11.64 -5.41
CA ASP A 376 21.26 12.82 -4.57
C ASP A 376 20.15 13.89 -4.73
N PRO A 377 19.59 14.15 -5.93
CA PRO A 377 18.48 15.10 -6.08
C PRO A 377 17.20 14.73 -5.30
N LEU A 378 17.00 13.45 -4.93
CA LEU A 378 15.88 13.04 -4.07
C LEU A 378 15.97 13.63 -2.65
N TYR A 379 17.16 14.11 -2.27
CA TYR A 379 17.44 14.72 -0.97
C TYR A 379 17.35 16.25 -0.97
N LEU A 380 16.81 16.83 -2.04
CA LEU A 380 16.37 18.22 -2.08
C LEU A 380 14.85 18.31 -1.94
N PHE A 381 14.37 19.33 -1.23
CA PHE A 381 12.96 19.69 -1.25
C PHE A 381 12.60 20.25 -2.62
N TRP A 382 11.32 20.17 -2.98
CA TRP A 382 10.85 20.63 -4.29
C TRP A 382 11.38 22.03 -4.71
N PRO A 383 11.28 23.10 -3.89
CA PRO A 383 11.74 24.41 -4.33
C PRO A 383 13.25 24.47 -4.53
N GLU A 384 14.02 23.73 -3.73
CA GLU A 384 15.48 23.69 -3.84
C GLU A 384 15.89 23.02 -5.15
N LEU A 385 15.26 21.89 -5.50
CA LEU A 385 15.52 21.24 -6.78
C LEU A 385 15.10 22.12 -7.95
N VAL A 386 13.96 22.82 -7.83
CA VAL A 386 13.49 23.80 -8.83
C VAL A 386 14.50 24.95 -9.00
N ASP A 387 15.02 25.51 -7.90
CA ASP A 387 16.07 26.54 -7.94
C ASP A 387 17.34 26.05 -8.64
N VAL A 388 17.73 24.78 -8.41
CA VAL A 388 18.89 24.17 -9.06
C VAL A 388 18.68 24.03 -10.57
N VAL A 389 17.55 23.46 -11.01
CA VAL A 389 17.29 23.27 -12.46
C VAL A 389 16.98 24.57 -13.20
N GLU A 390 16.57 25.62 -12.49
CA GLU A 390 16.40 26.96 -13.07
C GLU A 390 17.68 27.82 -12.99
N GLY A 391 18.77 27.27 -12.45
CA GLY A 391 20.07 27.94 -12.36
C GLY A 391 20.12 29.08 -11.36
N ARG A 392 19.13 29.20 -10.45
CA ARG A 392 19.15 30.17 -9.35
C ARG A 392 20.12 29.78 -8.24
N THR A 393 20.32 28.49 -8.05
CA THR A 393 21.24 27.91 -7.05
C THR A 393 22.16 26.91 -7.73
N ALA A 394 23.46 26.94 -7.41
CA ALA A 394 24.40 25.95 -7.95
C ALA A 394 24.33 24.64 -7.16
N TRP A 395 24.42 23.49 -7.84
CA TRP A 395 24.42 22.17 -7.19
C TRP A 395 25.44 22.04 -6.05
N ARG A 396 26.66 22.56 -6.26
CA ARG A 396 27.75 22.52 -5.27
C ARG A 396 27.37 23.16 -3.92
N ASP A 397 26.47 24.13 -3.93
CA ASP A 397 26.02 24.82 -2.72
C ASP A 397 25.00 23.96 -1.94
N MET A 398 24.38 22.98 -2.60
CA MET A 398 23.45 22.02 -2.01
C MET A 398 24.09 20.67 -1.64
N ALA A 399 25.22 20.30 -2.25
CA ALA A 399 25.86 19.00 -2.04
C ALA A 399 26.13 18.68 -0.55
N VAL A 400 26.53 19.68 0.24
CA VAL A 400 26.79 19.51 1.68
C VAL A 400 25.51 19.19 2.46
N ILE A 401 24.39 19.82 2.14
CA ILE A 401 23.12 19.58 2.85
C ILE A 401 22.50 18.24 2.45
N VAL A 402 22.72 17.78 1.22
CA VAL A 402 22.28 16.46 0.75
C VAL A 402 22.88 15.34 1.60
N GLU A 403 24.18 15.34 1.83
CA GLU A 403 24.82 14.28 2.65
C GLU A 403 24.29 14.30 4.10
N ALA A 404 24.11 15.49 4.68
CA ALA A 404 23.52 15.62 6.01
C ALA A 404 22.09 15.04 6.08
N ARG A 405 21.28 15.24 5.04
CA ARG A 405 19.93 14.70 4.92
C ARG A 405 19.92 13.20 4.69
N ARG A 406 20.89 12.65 3.96
CA ARG A 406 21.06 11.19 3.82
C ARG A 406 21.33 10.51 5.17
N VAL A 407 22.27 11.05 5.94
CA VAL A 407 22.58 10.55 7.28
C VAL A 407 21.35 10.66 8.19
N HIS A 408 20.62 11.78 8.11
CA HIS A 408 19.37 11.98 8.83
C HIS A 408 18.31 10.92 8.45
N TYR A 409 18.12 10.66 7.15
CA TYR A 409 17.19 9.64 6.67
C TYR A 409 17.52 8.26 7.23
N GLN A 410 18.78 7.83 7.13
CA GLN A 410 19.19 6.52 7.65
C GLN A 410 18.94 6.40 9.16
N ARG A 411 19.27 7.44 9.93
CA ARG A 411 19.02 7.47 11.38
C ARG A 411 17.54 7.28 11.73
N TRP A 412 16.63 7.86 10.95
CA TRP A 412 15.19 7.73 11.17
C TRP A 412 14.60 6.44 10.62
N LEU A 413 15.17 5.89 9.55
CA LEU A 413 14.85 4.54 9.08
C LEU A 413 15.14 3.52 10.19
N ASP A 414 16.33 3.56 10.78
CA ASP A 414 16.73 2.68 11.89
C ASP A 414 15.86 2.87 13.16
N ARG A 415 15.24 4.06 13.29
CA ARG A 415 14.34 4.39 14.41
C ARG A 415 12.94 3.84 14.22
N ARG A 416 12.49 3.54 13.00
CA ARG A 416 11.09 3.16 12.70
C ARG A 416 10.52 2.09 13.63
N PRO A 417 11.23 0.99 13.95
CA PRO A 417 10.66 -0.06 14.80
C PRO A 417 10.31 0.42 16.22
N ARG A 418 10.97 1.48 16.70
CA ARG A 418 10.81 2.05 18.05
C ARG A 418 9.89 3.27 18.09
N MET A 419 9.34 3.69 16.94
CA MET A 419 8.43 4.83 16.91
C MET A 419 7.10 4.48 17.58
N PRO A 420 6.52 5.40 18.37
CA PRO A 420 5.16 5.26 18.88
C PRO A 420 4.17 5.06 17.74
N LYS A 421 3.31 4.05 17.84
CA LYS A 421 2.26 3.81 16.82
C LYS A 421 1.17 4.88 16.83
N ALA A 422 1.04 5.60 17.94
CA ALA A 422 0.14 6.73 18.11
C ALA A 422 0.81 7.89 18.86
N LEU A 423 0.40 9.11 18.56
CA LEU A 423 0.71 10.36 19.24
C LEU A 423 -0.59 11.11 19.59
N GLY A 424 -0.49 12.09 20.49
CA GLY A 424 -1.63 12.90 20.91
C GLY A 424 -2.57 12.18 21.87
N THR A 425 -3.83 12.62 21.92
CA THR A 425 -4.86 11.99 22.75
C THR A 425 -5.13 10.57 22.25
N THR A 426 -5.26 9.62 23.17
CA THR A 426 -5.73 8.27 22.80
C THR A 426 -7.20 8.40 22.40
N PRO A 427 -7.57 8.15 21.14
CA PRO A 427 -8.97 8.18 20.79
C PRO A 427 -9.67 7.00 21.46
N GLU A 428 -10.91 7.19 21.91
CA GLU A 428 -11.74 6.06 22.31
C GLU A 428 -12.20 5.28 21.07
N LYS A 429 -12.51 5.99 19.96
CA LYS A 429 -12.87 5.47 18.63
C LYS A 429 -12.49 6.50 17.54
N ALA A 430 -12.22 6.04 16.32
CA ALA A 430 -12.27 6.91 15.14
C ALA A 430 -13.73 7.08 14.71
N ASP A 431 -14.16 8.27 14.32
CA ASP A 431 -15.59 8.53 14.06
C ASP A 431 -15.96 8.28 12.59
N ASP A 432 -15.03 8.48 11.66
CA ASP A 432 -15.30 8.32 10.24
C ASP A 432 -15.09 6.86 9.77
N PRO A 433 -16.14 6.15 9.30
CA PRO A 433 -16.03 4.74 8.90
C PRO A 433 -15.19 4.53 7.63
N VAL A 434 -15.03 5.55 6.78
CA VAL A 434 -14.18 5.50 5.58
C VAL A 434 -12.72 5.56 6.01
N ILE A 435 -12.37 6.48 6.91
CA ILE A 435 -11.00 6.59 7.43
C ILE A 435 -10.62 5.33 8.24
N GLN A 436 -11.55 4.77 9.00
CA GLN A 436 -11.32 3.49 9.69
C GLN A 436 -10.91 2.37 8.74
N GLU A 437 -11.56 2.26 7.58
CA GLU A 437 -11.26 1.18 6.64
C GLU A 437 -9.95 1.43 5.87
N ILE A 438 -9.72 2.67 5.40
CA ILE A 438 -8.50 3.04 4.67
C ILE A 438 -7.26 2.76 5.51
N PHE A 439 -7.29 3.13 6.79
CA PHE A 439 -6.12 3.05 7.65
C PHE A 439 -6.15 1.88 8.64
N GLY A 440 -7.19 1.04 8.60
CA GLY A 440 -7.35 -0.10 9.50
C GLY A 440 -7.40 0.25 10.99
N VAL A 441 -7.85 1.45 11.33
CA VAL A 441 -7.86 2.01 12.68
C VAL A 441 -9.14 1.57 13.40
N ARG A 442 -9.07 0.48 14.17
CA ARG A 442 -10.14 0.07 15.09
C ARG A 442 -9.58 -0.30 16.47
N GLU A 443 -10.48 -0.53 17.44
CA GLU A 443 -10.25 -0.68 18.90
C GLU A 443 -8.96 -1.44 19.33
N GLY A 444 -8.44 -2.38 18.52
CA GLY A 444 -7.18 -3.09 18.75
C GLY A 444 -5.92 -2.20 18.82
N LEU A 445 -5.81 -1.18 17.97
CA LEU A 445 -4.70 -0.20 17.99
C LEU A 445 -4.69 0.60 19.31
N LEU A 446 -5.87 0.77 19.91
CA LEU A 446 -6.12 1.59 21.10
C LEU A 446 -5.91 0.79 22.39
N HIS A 447 -6.28 -0.48 22.40
CA HIS A 447 -5.97 -1.39 23.51
C HIS A 447 -4.47 -1.71 23.62
N ALA A 448 -3.77 -1.77 22.49
CA ALA A 448 -2.34 -2.04 22.46
C ALA A 448 -1.48 -0.89 23.03
N ALA A 449 -1.91 0.37 22.83
CA ALA A 449 -1.27 1.56 23.38
C ALA A 449 -1.43 1.69 24.92
N ALA A 450 -2.42 1.00 25.51
CA ALA A 450 -2.79 1.15 26.92
C ALA A 450 -2.11 0.15 27.90
N GLY A 451 -1.34 -0.85 27.44
CA GLY A 451 -0.67 -1.76 28.39
C GLY A 451 -0.19 -3.13 27.89
N SER A 452 0.29 -3.23 26.65
CA SER A 452 0.72 -4.52 26.07
C SER A 452 2.16 -4.96 26.43
N ALA A 453 2.92 -4.14 27.17
CA ALA A 453 4.29 -4.47 27.58
C ALA A 453 4.31 -5.68 28.54
N GLY A 454 4.48 -6.88 27.98
CA GLY A 454 4.56 -8.15 28.72
C GLY A 454 3.45 -9.15 28.44
N SER A 455 2.42 -8.80 27.65
CA SER A 455 1.39 -9.78 27.27
C SER A 455 1.94 -10.79 26.27
N ARG A 456 1.79 -12.08 26.57
CA ARG A 456 2.06 -13.17 25.61
C ARG A 456 0.90 -13.44 24.65
N VAL A 457 -0.22 -12.74 24.81
CA VAL A 457 -1.39 -12.85 23.94
C VAL A 457 -1.73 -11.47 23.41
N LEU A 458 -1.74 -11.35 22.09
CA LEU A 458 -2.17 -10.17 21.35
C LEU A 458 -3.54 -10.45 20.74
N ALA A 459 -4.39 -9.44 20.67
CA ALA A 459 -5.71 -9.53 20.07
C ALA A 459 -5.79 -8.60 18.85
N GLY A 460 -6.51 -9.06 17.83
CA GLY A 460 -6.81 -8.33 16.61
C GLY A 460 -8.12 -8.84 16.02
N LEU A 461 -8.33 -8.60 14.72
CA LEU A 461 -9.51 -9.04 13.98
C LEU A 461 -9.25 -10.40 13.31
N SER A 462 -10.20 -11.31 13.47
CA SER A 462 -10.29 -12.55 12.70
C SER A 462 -10.49 -12.22 11.21
N ALA A 463 -9.44 -12.33 10.41
CA ALA A 463 -9.47 -11.96 9.00
C ALA A 463 -9.63 -13.17 8.06
N SER A 464 -8.95 -14.27 8.39
CA SER A 464 -9.02 -15.53 7.67
C SER A 464 -8.90 -16.69 8.67
N PRO A 465 -9.82 -17.69 8.61
CA PRO A 465 -9.95 -18.73 9.62
C PRO A 465 -8.74 -19.69 9.67
N GLY A 466 -8.62 -20.42 10.78
CA GLY A 466 -7.60 -21.44 11.00
C GLY A 466 -6.65 -21.15 12.15
N VAL A 467 -6.09 -22.22 12.73
CA VAL A 467 -5.13 -22.16 13.85
C VAL A 467 -3.79 -22.75 13.41
N VAL A 468 -2.74 -21.93 13.45
CA VAL A 468 -1.41 -22.28 12.94
C VAL A 468 -0.34 -21.98 13.99
N ARG A 469 0.65 -22.86 14.10
CA ARG A 469 1.86 -22.65 14.91
C ARG A 469 3.09 -22.63 14.01
N GLY A 470 3.98 -21.68 14.22
CA GLY A 470 5.17 -21.52 13.38
C GLY A 470 6.15 -20.48 13.92
N THR A 471 7.33 -20.45 13.30
CA THR A 471 8.33 -19.43 13.57
C THR A 471 7.88 -18.11 12.94
N ALA A 472 7.85 -17.04 13.72
CA ALA A 472 7.56 -15.69 13.28
C ALA A 472 8.75 -15.12 12.49
N HIS A 473 8.46 -14.40 11.42
CA HIS A 473 9.42 -13.58 10.70
C HIS A 473 8.84 -12.17 10.54
N VAL A 474 9.45 -11.20 11.21
CA VAL A 474 9.04 -9.80 11.14
C VAL A 474 9.71 -9.17 9.92
N LEU A 475 8.88 -8.66 8.99
CA LEU A 475 9.33 -7.91 7.81
C LEU A 475 8.70 -6.51 7.83
N HIS A 476 9.45 -5.52 7.39
CA HIS A 476 9.01 -4.12 7.36
C HIS A 476 8.69 -3.63 5.94
N ASP A 477 9.17 -4.32 4.92
CA ASP A 477 8.99 -3.95 3.52
C ASP A 477 8.84 -5.19 2.61
N ALA A 478 8.17 -5.00 1.46
CA ALA A 478 8.00 -6.05 0.45
C ALA A 478 9.32 -6.43 -0.25
N ASP A 479 10.30 -5.52 -0.30
CA ASP A 479 11.63 -5.83 -0.83
C ASP A 479 12.35 -6.92 0.00
N GLU A 480 11.96 -7.09 1.26
CA GLU A 480 12.50 -8.09 2.20
C GLU A 480 11.87 -9.47 2.06
N LEU A 481 10.86 -9.65 1.19
CA LEU A 481 10.13 -10.91 1.08
C LEU A 481 11.03 -12.10 0.79
N HIS A 482 12.19 -11.90 0.18
CA HIS A 482 13.15 -12.98 -0.04
C HIS A 482 13.69 -13.62 1.26
N ARG A 483 13.52 -12.99 2.43
CA ARG A 483 14.05 -13.43 3.74
C ARG A 483 13.16 -14.41 4.51
N ILE A 484 11.85 -14.43 4.24
CA ILE A 484 10.91 -15.33 4.92
C ILE A 484 10.87 -16.71 4.26
N ALA A 485 10.97 -17.76 5.07
CA ALA A 485 11.03 -19.14 4.61
C ALA A 485 9.63 -19.79 4.49
N PRO A 486 9.47 -20.87 3.69
CA PRO A 486 8.22 -21.61 3.61
C PRO A 486 7.77 -22.15 4.98
N GLY A 487 6.49 -21.96 5.31
CA GLY A 487 5.88 -22.41 6.56
C GLY A 487 6.07 -21.47 7.76
N GLU A 488 6.84 -20.38 7.61
CA GLU A 488 6.94 -19.34 8.63
C GLU A 488 5.66 -18.48 8.70
N ILE A 489 5.53 -17.74 9.81
CA ILE A 489 4.44 -16.81 10.05
C ILE A 489 4.94 -15.39 9.75
N LEU A 490 4.32 -14.73 8.78
CA LEU A 490 4.62 -13.34 8.46
C LEU A 490 4.06 -12.41 9.53
N VAL A 491 4.90 -11.54 10.05
CA VAL A 491 4.50 -10.41 10.91
C VAL A 491 4.96 -9.12 10.24
N CYS A 492 4.04 -8.20 9.94
CA CYS A 492 4.37 -6.91 9.34
C CYS A 492 3.42 -5.81 9.81
N GLU A 493 3.66 -4.56 9.40
CA GLU A 493 2.76 -3.46 9.79
C GLU A 493 1.45 -3.51 9.00
N ALA A 494 1.57 -3.66 7.69
CA ALA A 494 0.49 -3.86 6.74
C ALA A 494 1.07 -4.54 5.50
N THR A 495 0.19 -4.95 4.59
CA THR A 495 0.58 -5.53 3.30
C THR A 495 -0.04 -4.71 2.16
N SER A 496 0.67 -4.64 1.04
CA SER A 496 0.22 -4.13 -0.26
C SER A 496 0.23 -5.26 -1.29
N PRO A 497 -0.29 -5.06 -2.52
CA PRO A 497 -0.23 -6.07 -3.59
C PRO A 497 1.12 -6.73 -3.85
N ASN A 498 2.23 -6.03 -3.56
CA ASN A 498 3.57 -6.58 -3.70
C ASN A 498 3.92 -7.68 -2.67
N TRP A 499 3.12 -7.82 -1.61
CA TRP A 499 3.25 -8.88 -0.61
C TRP A 499 2.60 -10.19 -1.03
N THR A 500 1.76 -10.20 -2.08
CA THR A 500 1.04 -11.39 -2.58
C THR A 500 1.94 -12.63 -2.74
N PRO A 501 3.18 -12.52 -3.28
CA PRO A 501 4.10 -13.66 -3.36
C PRO A 501 4.41 -14.35 -2.03
N ALA A 502 4.34 -13.62 -0.91
CA ALA A 502 4.54 -14.16 0.44
C ALA A 502 3.43 -15.14 0.84
N PHE A 503 2.18 -14.84 0.48
CA PHE A 503 1.01 -15.67 0.81
C PHE A 503 1.08 -17.05 0.15
N GLY A 504 1.83 -17.15 -0.93
CA GLY A 504 2.21 -18.44 -1.48
C GLY A 504 2.92 -19.33 -0.45
N LYS A 505 3.83 -18.81 0.38
CA LYS A 505 4.78 -19.60 1.20
C LYS A 505 4.54 -19.61 2.70
N ILE A 506 3.86 -18.61 3.26
CA ILE A 506 3.64 -18.50 4.70
C ILE A 506 2.54 -19.42 5.19
N ALA A 507 2.57 -19.77 6.47
CA ALA A 507 1.51 -20.55 7.11
C ALA A 507 0.43 -19.66 7.77
N ALA A 508 0.81 -18.45 8.20
CA ALA A 508 -0.11 -17.45 8.73
C ALA A 508 0.42 -16.03 8.49
N CYS A 509 -0.47 -15.04 8.56
CA CYS A 509 -0.17 -13.62 8.44
C CYS A 509 -0.71 -12.83 9.65
N VAL A 510 0.13 -11.98 10.24
CA VAL A 510 -0.23 -11.09 11.35
C VAL A 510 0.15 -9.65 10.97
N THR A 511 -0.80 -8.72 11.06
CA THR A 511 -0.54 -7.30 10.77
C THR A 511 -0.90 -6.38 11.93
N ASP A 512 -0.11 -5.30 12.12
CA ASP A 512 -0.44 -4.25 13.09
C ASP A 512 -1.70 -3.48 12.66
N LEU A 513 -1.85 -3.24 11.36
CA LEU A 513 -2.90 -2.43 10.77
C LEU A 513 -3.69 -3.24 9.74
N GLY A 514 -4.90 -2.79 9.45
CA GLY A 514 -5.77 -3.38 8.43
C GLY A 514 -7.14 -3.78 8.97
N GLY A 515 -8.16 -3.61 8.13
CA GLY A 515 -9.52 -4.09 8.36
C GLY A 515 -9.81 -5.41 7.65
N ILE A 516 -11.08 -5.82 7.67
CA ILE A 516 -11.54 -7.03 6.96
C ILE A 516 -11.46 -6.87 5.43
N LEU A 517 -11.43 -5.62 4.92
CA LEU A 517 -11.23 -5.30 3.50
C LEU A 517 -9.76 -4.99 3.15
N SER A 518 -8.84 -5.10 4.12
CA SER A 518 -7.42 -4.88 3.83
C SER A 518 -6.85 -5.97 2.92
N HIS A 519 -5.77 -5.63 2.23
CA HIS A 519 -5.09 -6.56 1.32
C HIS A 519 -4.67 -7.86 2.03
N SER A 520 -4.14 -7.80 3.26
CA SER A 520 -3.75 -8.98 4.02
C SER A 520 -4.94 -9.90 4.29
N ALA A 521 -6.09 -9.35 4.63
CA ALA A 521 -7.32 -10.11 4.87
C ALA A 521 -7.86 -10.75 3.59
N ILE A 522 -7.88 -10.01 2.48
CA ILE A 522 -8.35 -10.51 1.17
C ILE A 522 -7.47 -11.67 0.70
N VAL A 523 -6.16 -11.43 0.56
CA VAL A 523 -5.23 -12.43 0.01
C VAL A 523 -5.12 -13.65 0.93
N SER A 524 -5.17 -13.47 2.26
CA SER A 524 -5.16 -14.61 3.18
C SER A 524 -6.32 -15.58 2.93
N ARG A 525 -7.54 -15.08 2.69
CA ARG A 525 -8.71 -15.92 2.41
C ARG A 525 -8.57 -16.63 1.08
N GLU A 526 -8.06 -15.95 0.05
CA GLU A 526 -7.85 -16.51 -1.28
C GLU A 526 -6.79 -17.63 -1.28
N TYR A 527 -5.77 -17.52 -0.43
CA TYR A 527 -4.68 -18.48 -0.32
C TYR A 527 -4.89 -19.53 0.79
N GLY A 528 -5.96 -19.43 1.57
CA GLY A 528 -6.24 -20.32 2.70
C GLY A 528 -5.22 -20.20 3.83
N VAL A 529 -4.67 -19.01 4.03
CA VAL A 529 -3.70 -18.68 5.08
C VAL A 529 -4.46 -18.13 6.30
N ALA A 530 -4.14 -18.62 7.50
CA ALA A 530 -4.74 -18.09 8.73
C ALA A 530 -4.28 -16.64 8.97
N CYS A 531 -5.18 -15.73 9.32
CA CYS A 531 -4.83 -14.31 9.39
C CYS A 531 -5.51 -13.55 10.53
N VAL A 532 -4.70 -12.75 11.23
CA VAL A 532 -5.14 -11.79 12.24
C VAL A 532 -4.60 -10.41 11.89
N VAL A 533 -5.49 -9.43 11.68
CA VAL A 533 -5.13 -8.06 11.30
C VAL A 533 -5.46 -7.06 12.41
N GLY A 534 -4.90 -5.87 12.37
CA GLY A 534 -5.25 -4.81 13.33
C GLY A 534 -4.77 -5.07 14.76
N VAL A 535 -3.65 -5.79 14.93
CA VAL A 535 -3.07 -6.13 16.25
C VAL A 535 -2.43 -4.91 16.94
N GLY A 536 -2.10 -3.87 16.17
CA GLY A 536 -1.54 -2.60 16.62
C GLY A 536 -0.04 -2.62 16.95
N VAL A 537 0.45 -3.66 17.62
CA VAL A 537 1.83 -3.71 18.16
C VAL A 537 2.55 -5.05 17.93
N ALA A 538 2.04 -5.92 17.06
CA ALA A 538 2.68 -7.18 16.71
C ALA A 538 4.14 -7.00 16.30
N THR A 539 4.45 -6.02 15.45
CA THR A 539 5.85 -5.78 15.00
C THR A 539 6.78 -5.24 16.09
N GLN A 540 6.23 -4.74 17.21
CA GLN A 540 7.00 -4.23 18.35
C GLN A 540 7.18 -5.29 19.45
N VAL A 541 6.23 -6.22 19.57
CA VAL A 541 6.21 -7.25 20.61
C VAL A 541 6.83 -8.56 20.13
N ILE A 542 6.52 -8.98 18.90
CA ILE A 542 7.01 -10.23 18.31
C ILE A 542 8.37 -9.98 17.65
N ARG A 543 9.31 -10.91 17.82
CA ARG A 543 10.62 -10.89 17.16
C ARG A 543 10.72 -12.01 16.13
N SER A 544 11.50 -11.77 15.07
CA SER A 544 11.88 -12.83 14.14
C SER A 544 12.56 -13.98 14.90
N GLY A 545 12.12 -15.21 14.65
CA GLY A 545 12.55 -16.41 15.37
C GLY A 545 11.65 -16.82 16.55
N ASP A 546 10.70 -15.99 16.99
CA ASP A 546 9.73 -16.37 18.02
C ASP A 546 8.84 -17.51 17.52
N LEU A 547 8.53 -18.48 18.38
CA LEU A 547 7.50 -19.47 18.10
C LEU A 547 6.14 -18.92 18.55
N ILE A 548 5.23 -18.72 17.61
CA ILE A 548 3.90 -18.16 17.87
C ILE A 548 2.78 -19.09 17.39
N GLU A 549 1.61 -18.95 18.01
CA GLU A 549 0.33 -19.50 17.54
C GLU A 549 -0.55 -18.35 17.04
N VAL A 550 -1.10 -18.49 15.84
CA VAL A 550 -2.08 -17.56 15.25
C VAL A 550 -3.40 -18.30 15.18
N ASP A 551 -4.40 -17.77 15.90
CA ASP A 551 -5.79 -18.21 15.89
C ASP A 551 -6.59 -17.20 15.05
N GLY A 552 -6.68 -17.49 13.76
CA GLY A 552 -7.41 -16.70 12.78
C GLY A 552 -8.92 -16.75 12.97
N ASP A 553 -9.46 -17.74 13.69
CA ASP A 553 -10.89 -17.88 13.97
C ASP A 553 -11.34 -16.91 15.08
N ARG A 554 -10.48 -16.71 16.09
CA ARG A 554 -10.78 -15.85 17.26
C ARG A 554 -10.08 -14.50 17.22
N GLY A 555 -9.16 -14.28 16.28
CA GLY A 555 -8.40 -13.04 16.20
C GLY A 555 -7.32 -12.93 17.28
N HIS A 556 -6.65 -14.03 17.66
CA HIS A 556 -5.63 -14.02 18.71
C HIS A 556 -4.27 -14.49 18.21
N VAL A 557 -3.20 -13.87 18.73
CA VAL A 557 -1.81 -14.28 18.48
C VAL A 557 -1.13 -14.55 19.82
N ARG A 558 -0.57 -15.74 20.02
CA ARG A 558 0.08 -16.15 21.26
C ARG A 558 1.56 -16.45 21.06
N ILE A 559 2.42 -15.80 21.83
CA ILE A 559 3.86 -16.08 21.87
C ILE A 559 4.08 -17.30 22.76
N LEU A 560 4.42 -18.43 22.15
CA LEU A 560 4.64 -19.70 22.86
C LEU A 560 6.05 -19.76 23.45
N ARG A 561 7.05 -19.35 22.67
CA ARG A 561 8.47 -19.33 23.07
C ARG A 561 9.20 -18.22 22.33
N GLY A 562 9.98 -17.41 23.04
CA GLY A 562 10.82 -16.39 22.42
C GLY A 562 12.01 -17.01 21.65
N ALA A 563 12.52 -16.30 20.65
CA ALA A 563 13.76 -16.64 19.96
C ALA A 563 14.92 -16.78 20.98
N ALA A 564 15.80 -17.75 20.75
CA ALA A 564 17.05 -17.83 21.52
C ALA A 564 17.88 -16.57 21.23
N ARG A 565 18.39 -15.91 22.28
CA ARG A 565 19.22 -14.71 22.16
C ARG A 565 20.55 -14.99 21.51
#